data_AF-A0A0V0Y3G3-F1
#
_entry.id   AF-A0A0V0Y3G3-F1
#
_cell.length_a   1.000
_cell.length_b   1.000
_cell.length_c   1.000
_cell.angle_alpha   90.00
_cell.angle_beta   90.00
_cell.angle_gamma   90.00
#
_symmetry.space_group_name_H-M   'P 1'
#
loop_
_entity.id
_entity.type
_entity.pdbx_description
1 polymer ?
#
loop_
_entity_poly.entity_id
_entity_poly.type
_entity_poly.pdbx_seq_one_letter_code
_entity_poly.pdbx_strand_id
1 'polypeptide(L)'
;LECQFDWMKNNSFTFISLQYWKRQISRFTMRTIIQTSAAPKAIGPYSQAVLVDRTLYISGQLGLCPSSMELIDGGADKQCRQALLNMGEILKAAGATYDDVVKTTIFLSDMRNWNTINDVYKEFFKENYPARSAFQVAALPKAMQFVEK
;
A
#
# COMPACT_ATOMS: atom_id res chain seq x y z
N LEU A 1 -40.31 9.16 -33.61
CA LEU A 1 -38.97 9.22 -32.99
C LEU A 1 -38.06 10.29 -33.61
N GLU A 2 -38.42 10.92 -34.74
CA GLU A 2 -37.60 12.00 -35.34
C GLU A 2 -37.97 13.44 -34.93
N CYS A 3 -39.11 13.67 -34.27
CA CYS A 3 -39.53 15.03 -33.89
C CYS A 3 -38.96 15.55 -32.56
N GLN A 4 -38.21 14.75 -31.79
CA GLN A 4 -37.59 15.19 -30.53
C GLN A 4 -36.12 15.64 -30.66
N PHE A 5 -35.49 15.46 -31.82
CA PHE A 5 -34.05 15.73 -31.98
C PHE A 5 -33.72 17.16 -32.43
N ASP A 6 -34.67 17.91 -32.99
CA ASP A 6 -34.39 19.26 -33.53
C ASP A 6 -34.57 20.40 -32.52
N TRP A 7 -35.19 20.15 -31.37
CA TRP A 7 -35.29 21.17 -30.30
C TRP A 7 -33.99 21.32 -29.49
N MET A 8 -33.05 20.38 -29.57
CA MET A 8 -31.82 20.38 -28.77
C MET A 8 -30.64 21.15 -29.39
N LYS A 9 -30.77 21.66 -30.62
CA LYS A 9 -29.66 22.32 -31.33
C LYS A 9 -29.49 23.81 -31.04
N ASN A 10 -30.41 24.44 -30.30
CA ASN A 10 -30.47 25.90 -30.16
C ASN A 10 -30.22 26.47 -28.75
N ASN A 11 -29.70 25.69 -27.80
CA ASN A 11 -29.42 26.20 -26.45
C ASN A 11 -27.96 26.01 -26.03
N SER A 12 -27.14 27.03 -26.30
CA SER A 12 -25.75 27.13 -25.81
C SER A 12 -25.62 27.08 -24.28
N PHE A 13 -26.73 27.22 -23.55
CA PHE A 13 -26.78 27.16 -22.08
C PHE A 13 -26.74 25.74 -21.49
N THR A 14 -27.17 24.70 -22.22
CA THR A 14 -27.19 23.32 -21.69
C THR A 14 -25.84 22.62 -21.78
N PHE A 15 -24.99 22.99 -22.74
CA PHE A 15 -23.62 22.44 -22.86
C PHE A 15 -22.70 22.90 -21.71
N ILE A 16 -22.87 24.13 -21.23
CA ILE A 16 -22.07 24.68 -20.12
C ILE A 16 -22.44 23.98 -18.81
N SER A 17 -23.72 23.70 -18.56
CA SER A 17 -24.16 23.05 -17.32
C SER A 17 -23.74 21.59 -17.22
N LEU A 18 -23.73 20.84 -18.34
CA LEU A 18 -23.22 19.47 -18.42
C LEU A 18 -21.70 19.39 -18.24
N GLN A 19 -20.95 20.35 -18.78
CA GLN A 19 -19.51 20.45 -18.51
C GLN A 19 -19.23 20.84 -17.05
N TYR A 20 -20.02 21.76 -16.48
CA TYR A 20 -19.93 22.11 -15.06
C TYR A 20 -20.23 20.93 -14.14
N TRP A 21 -21.24 20.13 -14.46
CA TRP A 21 -21.63 18.95 -13.68
C TRP A 21 -20.61 17.82 -13.77
N LYS A 22 -20.10 17.51 -14.97
CA LYS A 22 -18.96 16.58 -15.15
C LYS A 22 -17.70 17.05 -14.41
N ARG A 23 -17.47 18.37 -14.35
CA ARG A 23 -16.35 18.98 -13.60
C ARG A 23 -16.56 18.98 -12.08
N GLN A 24 -17.79 18.93 -11.59
CA GLN A 24 -18.11 18.88 -10.16
C GLN A 24 -18.03 17.46 -9.57
N ILE A 25 -18.35 16.42 -10.34
CA ILE A 25 -18.23 15.00 -9.89
C ILE A 25 -16.76 14.59 -9.70
N SER A 26 -15.83 15.27 -10.39
CA SER A 26 -14.38 15.07 -10.28
C SER A 26 -13.78 15.47 -8.91
N ARG A 27 -14.53 16.03 -7.96
CA ARG A 27 -13.99 16.47 -6.65
C ARG A 27 -13.92 15.37 -5.59
N PHE A 28 -14.56 14.22 -5.78
CA PHE A 28 -14.53 13.15 -4.78
C PHE A 28 -13.45 12.13 -5.12
N THR A 29 -12.37 12.16 -4.34
CA THR A 29 -11.31 11.15 -4.36
C THR A 29 -11.90 9.81 -3.90
N MET A 30 -11.73 8.76 -4.70
CA MET A 30 -12.25 7.44 -4.36
C MET A 30 -11.30 6.75 -3.40
N ARG A 31 -11.76 6.55 -2.16
CA ARG A 31 -11.03 5.84 -1.11
C ARG A 31 -11.55 4.41 -0.97
N THR A 32 -10.66 3.44 -1.15
CA THR A 32 -10.94 2.01 -0.98
C THR A 32 -10.05 1.45 0.13
N ILE A 33 -10.65 0.71 1.06
CA ILE A 33 -9.91 0.00 2.11
C ILE A 33 -9.48 -1.36 1.56
N ILE A 34 -8.18 -1.63 1.60
CA ILE A 34 -7.63 -2.92 1.19
C ILE A 34 -7.46 -3.79 2.43
N GLN A 35 -8.00 -5.01 2.35
CA GLN A 35 -7.91 -6.01 3.40
C GLN A 35 -7.83 -7.41 2.80
N THR A 36 -6.97 -8.25 3.38
CA THR A 36 -6.80 -9.66 3.02
C THR A 36 -6.62 -10.52 4.27
N SER A 37 -7.08 -11.76 4.21
CA SER A 37 -6.84 -12.77 5.27
C SER A 37 -5.45 -13.40 5.19
N ALA A 38 -4.75 -13.22 4.07
CA ALA A 38 -3.40 -13.75 3.85
C ALA A 38 -2.30 -12.88 4.49
N ALA A 39 -2.64 -11.69 4.99
CA ALA A 39 -1.75 -10.82 5.75
C ALA A 39 -2.29 -10.60 7.18
N PRO A 40 -1.43 -10.26 8.16
CA PRO A 40 -1.85 -10.04 9.54
C PRO A 40 -2.95 -8.98 9.64
N LYS A 41 -3.99 -9.28 10.42
CA LYS A 41 -5.08 -8.33 10.65
C LYS A 41 -4.56 -7.08 11.36
N ALA A 42 -5.17 -5.93 11.08
CA ALA A 42 -4.86 -4.72 11.84
C ALA A 42 -5.27 -4.89 13.31
N ILE A 43 -4.34 -4.69 14.24
CA ILE A 43 -4.54 -4.90 15.70
C ILE A 43 -4.98 -3.57 16.38
N GLY A 44 -5.23 -2.52 15.61
CA GLY A 44 -5.59 -1.19 16.12
C GLY A 44 -6.40 -0.38 15.11
N PRO A 45 -6.61 0.93 15.37
CA PRO A 45 -7.43 1.80 14.52
C PRO A 45 -6.69 2.22 13.23
N TYR A 46 -6.30 1.23 12.41
CA TYR A 46 -5.65 1.43 11.11
C TYR A 46 -6.09 0.32 10.13
N SER A 47 -5.88 0.54 8.83
CA SER A 47 -6.15 -0.43 7.77
C SER A 47 -4.85 -1.07 7.27
N GLN A 48 -4.89 -2.29 6.73
CA GLN A 48 -3.71 -2.91 6.11
C GLN A 48 -3.14 -2.03 4.99
N ALA A 49 -4.01 -1.56 4.10
CA ALA A 49 -3.69 -0.50 3.16
C ALA A 49 -4.94 0.32 2.80
N VAL A 50 -4.72 1.50 2.24
CA VAL A 50 -5.75 2.39 1.73
C VAL A 50 -5.37 2.81 0.31
N LEU A 51 -6.22 2.47 -0.66
CA LEU A 51 -6.09 2.91 -2.03
C LEU A 51 -6.87 4.21 -2.21
N VAL A 52 -6.20 5.23 -2.74
CA VAL A 52 -6.78 6.54 -3.02
C VAL A 52 -6.47 6.87 -4.48
N ASP A 53 -7.50 6.85 -5.32
CA ASP A 53 -7.39 6.91 -6.79
C ASP A 53 -6.41 5.86 -7.36
N ARG A 54 -5.12 6.21 -7.49
CA ARG A 54 -4.05 5.33 -8.02
C ARG A 54 -2.89 5.13 -7.03
N THR A 55 -2.96 5.73 -5.85
CA THR A 55 -1.90 5.64 -4.86
C THR A 55 -2.32 4.71 -3.74
N LEU A 56 -1.58 3.62 -3.58
CA LEU A 56 -1.77 2.67 -2.49
C LEU A 56 -0.86 3.03 -1.32
N TYR A 57 -1.47 3.38 -0.19
CA TYR A 57 -0.76 3.59 1.07
C TYR A 57 -0.81 2.31 1.88
N ILE A 58 0.34 1.66 2.07
CA ILE A 58 0.46 0.43 2.85
C ILE A 58 0.88 0.80 4.28
N SER A 59 0.26 0.17 5.28
CA SER A 59 0.66 0.31 6.67
C SER A 59 1.98 -0.43 6.94
N GLY A 60 2.65 -0.11 8.05
CA GLY A 60 3.87 -0.81 8.43
C GLY A 60 3.67 -2.32 8.54
N GLN A 61 4.42 -3.09 7.75
CA GLN A 61 4.42 -4.54 7.75
C GLN A 61 5.45 -5.07 8.71
N LEU A 62 5.03 -6.10 9.45
CA LEU A 62 5.78 -6.72 10.53
C LEU A 62 6.00 -8.19 10.18
N GLY A 63 7.04 -8.79 10.76
CA GLY A 63 7.31 -10.23 10.68
C GLY A 63 6.34 -11.06 11.51
N LEU A 64 5.03 -10.84 11.34
CA LEU A 64 3.97 -11.60 12.01
C LEU A 64 3.47 -12.70 11.10
N CYS A 65 3.20 -13.88 11.67
CA CYS A 65 2.48 -14.93 10.97
C CYS A 65 0.99 -14.56 10.87
N PRO A 66 0.38 -14.56 9.65
CA PRO A 66 -1.02 -14.19 9.48
C PRO A 66 -2.02 -15.08 10.25
N SER A 67 -1.68 -16.35 10.47
CA SER A 67 -2.54 -17.32 11.15
C SER A 67 -2.48 -17.22 12.67
N SER A 68 -1.28 -17.11 13.26
CA SER A 68 -1.11 -17.02 14.72
C SER A 68 -1.12 -15.59 15.26
N MET A 69 -0.88 -14.58 14.42
CA MET A 69 -0.69 -13.17 14.84
C MET A 69 0.50 -12.98 15.81
N GLU A 70 1.44 -13.93 15.81
CA GLU A 70 2.67 -13.92 16.58
C GLU A 70 3.87 -13.59 15.71
N LEU A 71 4.93 -13.09 16.35
CA LEU A 71 6.18 -12.81 15.68
C LEU A 71 6.84 -14.13 15.29
N ILE A 72 7.35 -14.21 14.07
CA ILE A 72 8.07 -15.42 13.67
C ILE A 72 9.45 -15.49 14.35
N ASP A 73 9.80 -16.70 14.75
CA ASP A 73 11.08 -16.99 15.36
C ASP A 73 12.22 -17.01 14.34
N GLY A 74 13.43 -16.70 14.83
CA GLY A 74 14.68 -16.91 14.10
C GLY A 74 15.31 -15.65 13.52
N GLY A 75 15.02 -14.47 14.09
CA GLY A 75 15.83 -13.26 13.89
C GLY A 75 15.29 -12.26 12.88
N ALA A 76 16.07 -11.20 12.65
CA ALA A 76 15.69 -10.08 11.79
C ALA A 76 15.53 -10.45 10.31
N ASP A 77 16.29 -11.44 9.82
CA ASP A 77 16.24 -11.94 8.45
C ASP A 77 14.90 -12.59 8.14
N LYS A 78 14.46 -13.51 9.01
CA LYS A 78 13.18 -14.18 8.83
C LYS A 78 12.05 -13.18 9.01
N GLN A 79 12.11 -12.34 10.05
CA GLN A 79 11.12 -11.28 10.26
C GLN A 79 10.99 -10.34 9.06
N CYS A 80 12.11 -9.95 8.45
CA CYS A 80 12.12 -9.15 7.22
C CYS A 80 11.44 -9.88 6.06
N ARG A 81 11.79 -11.15 5.84
CA ARG A 81 11.17 -11.99 4.80
C ARG A 81 9.66 -12.08 4.99
N GLN A 82 9.19 -12.31 6.22
CA GLN A 82 7.76 -12.40 6.50
C GLN A 82 7.06 -11.05 6.36
N ALA A 83 7.69 -9.94 6.76
CA ALA A 83 7.15 -8.61 6.56
C ALA A 83 6.96 -8.30 5.06
N LEU A 84 7.94 -8.65 4.23
CA LEU A 84 7.86 -8.52 2.77
C LEU A 84 6.77 -9.42 2.18
N LEU A 85 6.67 -10.69 2.60
CA LEU A 85 5.58 -11.59 2.17
C LEU A 85 4.20 -11.02 2.54
N ASN A 86 4.05 -10.49 3.75
CA ASN A 86 2.81 -9.85 4.19
C ASN A 86 2.47 -8.63 3.32
N MET A 87 3.47 -7.83 2.96
CA MET A 87 3.31 -6.73 2.01
C MET A 87 2.85 -7.22 0.63
N GLY A 88 3.46 -8.28 0.11
CA GLY A 88 3.10 -8.89 -1.17
C GLY A 88 1.64 -9.33 -1.23
N GLU A 89 1.12 -9.94 -0.16
CA GLU A 89 -0.29 -10.33 -0.10
C GLU A 89 -1.24 -9.12 -0.06
N ILE A 90 -0.83 -8.00 0.54
CA ILE A 90 -1.60 -6.75 0.52
C ILE A 90 -1.56 -6.09 -0.87
N LEU A 91 -0.39 -6.05 -1.51
CA LEU A 91 -0.22 -5.58 -2.89
C LEU A 91 -1.12 -6.38 -3.83
N LYS A 92 -1.07 -7.70 -3.73
CA LYS A 92 -1.90 -8.62 -4.52
C LYS A 92 -3.40 -8.39 -4.29
N ALA A 93 -3.83 -8.14 -3.06
CA ALA A 93 -5.22 -7.81 -2.75
C ALA A 93 -5.68 -6.48 -3.38
N ALA A 94 -4.75 -5.55 -3.62
CA ALA A 94 -5.00 -4.31 -4.36
C ALA A 94 -4.82 -4.44 -5.88
N GLY A 95 -4.44 -5.63 -6.39
CA GLY A 95 -4.13 -5.84 -7.81
C GLY A 95 -2.77 -5.30 -8.26
N ALA A 96 -1.84 -5.10 -7.32
CA ALA A 96 -0.49 -4.60 -7.55
C ALA A 96 0.58 -5.68 -7.30
N THR A 97 1.81 -5.43 -7.73
CA THR A 97 3.01 -6.26 -7.48
C THR A 97 4.11 -5.45 -6.79
N TYR A 98 5.26 -6.08 -6.52
CA TYR A 98 6.44 -5.37 -6.00
C TYR A 98 6.98 -4.32 -6.98
N ASP A 99 6.71 -4.46 -8.28
CA ASP A 99 7.18 -3.52 -9.30
C ASP A 99 6.43 -2.18 -9.26
N ASP A 100 5.23 -2.16 -8.66
CA ASP A 100 4.44 -0.94 -8.44
C ASP A 100 4.92 -0.13 -7.22
N VAL A 101 5.83 -0.69 -6.42
CA VAL A 101 6.33 -0.03 -5.21
C VAL A 101 7.35 1.02 -5.60
N VAL A 102 7.05 2.29 -5.31
CA VAL A 102 7.93 3.43 -5.65
C VAL A 102 8.74 3.95 -4.46
N LYS A 103 8.30 3.67 -3.22
CA LYS A 103 8.93 4.14 -1.99
C LYS A 103 8.77 3.12 -0.87
N THR A 104 9.86 2.83 -0.17
CA THR A 104 9.87 2.02 1.07
C THR A 104 10.67 2.69 2.19
N THR A 105 10.28 2.40 3.42
CA THR A 105 10.85 2.94 4.65
C THR A 105 11.09 1.79 5.59
N ILE A 106 12.35 1.54 5.89
CA ILE A 106 12.79 0.42 6.73
C ILE A 106 13.17 0.96 8.11
N PHE A 107 12.48 0.46 9.13
CA PHE A 107 12.80 0.72 10.52
C PHE A 107 13.48 -0.52 11.13
N LEU A 108 14.68 -0.34 11.66
CA LEU A 108 15.48 -1.40 12.27
C LEU A 108 15.58 -1.21 13.77
N SER A 109 15.56 -2.29 14.55
CA SER A 109 15.96 -2.21 15.98
C SER A 109 17.48 -2.11 16.15
N ASP A 110 18.24 -2.66 15.19
CA ASP A 110 19.69 -2.77 15.25
C ASP A 110 20.30 -2.69 13.84
N MET A 111 21.15 -1.68 13.61
CA MET A 111 21.82 -1.47 12.33
C MET A 111 22.82 -2.59 11.99
N ARG A 112 23.25 -3.42 12.96
CA ARG A 112 24.11 -4.58 12.69
C ARG A 112 23.46 -5.59 11.74
N ASN A 113 22.12 -5.62 11.68
CA ASN A 113 21.36 -6.51 10.79
C ASN A 113 21.21 -5.97 9.35
N TRP A 114 21.78 -4.80 9.04
CA TRP A 114 21.57 -4.11 7.76
C TRP A 114 21.93 -4.94 6.53
N ASN A 115 23.08 -5.62 6.56
CA ASN A 115 23.54 -6.43 5.41
C ASN A 115 22.59 -7.60 5.16
N THR A 116 22.25 -8.34 6.22
CA THR A 116 21.33 -9.48 6.14
C THR A 116 19.96 -9.08 5.62
N ILE A 117 19.44 -7.93 6.07
CA ILE A 117 18.15 -7.41 5.63
C ILE A 117 18.20 -6.99 4.15
N ASN A 118 19.29 -6.39 3.70
CA ASN A 118 19.47 -6.07 2.29
C ASN A 118 19.51 -7.30 1.39
N ASP A 119 20.09 -8.41 1.86
CA ASP A 119 20.15 -9.64 1.08
C ASP A 119 18.75 -10.23 0.91
N VAL A 120 17.95 -10.27 1.99
CA VAL A 120 16.53 -10.66 1.91
C VAL A 120 15.75 -9.70 1.00
N TYR A 121 15.97 -8.39 1.12
CA TYR A 121 15.28 -7.38 0.33
C TYR A 121 15.44 -7.58 -1.19
N LYS A 122 16.64 -7.95 -1.64
CA LYS A 122 16.97 -8.22 -3.05
C LYS A 122 16.25 -9.44 -3.62
N GLU A 123 15.74 -10.33 -2.79
CA GLU A 123 14.95 -11.48 -3.25
C GLU A 123 13.56 -11.07 -3.74
N PHE A 124 13.01 -9.98 -3.18
CA PHE A 124 11.69 -9.45 -3.51
C PHE A 124 11.77 -8.35 -4.56
N PHE A 125 12.71 -7.42 -4.42
CA PHE A 125 12.97 -6.36 -5.39
C PHE A 125 14.20 -6.72 -6.23
N LYS A 126 13.98 -7.10 -7.49
CA LYS A 126 15.04 -7.62 -8.36
C LYS A 126 15.71 -6.56 -9.22
N GLU A 127 14.93 -5.60 -9.70
CA GLU A 127 15.36 -4.48 -10.54
C GLU A 127 14.49 -3.25 -10.25
N ASN A 128 14.86 -2.08 -10.80
CA ASN A 128 14.12 -0.82 -10.63
C ASN A 128 13.73 -0.52 -9.17
N TYR A 129 14.69 -0.66 -8.26
CA TYR A 129 14.46 -0.56 -6.82
C TYR A 129 13.68 0.71 -6.42
N PRO A 130 12.73 0.60 -5.47
CA PRO A 130 12.02 1.76 -4.95
C PRO A 130 12.99 2.75 -4.30
N ALA A 131 12.59 4.02 -4.26
CA ALA A 131 13.23 4.97 -3.37
C ALA A 131 13.17 4.42 -1.93
N ARG A 132 14.26 4.56 -1.17
CA ARG A 132 14.36 3.91 0.14
C ARG A 132 14.92 4.82 1.21
N SER A 133 14.37 4.71 2.41
CA SER A 133 14.93 5.30 3.63
C SER A 133 15.08 4.20 4.67
N ALA A 134 16.25 4.07 5.29
CA ALA A 134 16.49 3.06 6.31
C ALA A 134 17.22 3.66 7.50
N PHE A 135 16.71 3.42 8.70
CA PHE A 135 17.33 3.92 9.93
C PHE A 135 16.98 3.04 11.13
N GLN A 136 17.88 3.06 12.11
CA GLN A 136 17.65 2.42 13.39
C GLN A 136 16.75 3.30 14.26
N VAL A 137 15.79 2.69 14.94
CA VAL A 137 14.89 3.37 15.90
C VAL A 137 15.10 2.81 17.30
N ALA A 138 14.74 3.61 18.31
CA ALA A 138 14.95 3.24 19.72
C ALA A 138 14.15 1.98 20.11
N ALA A 139 12.92 1.84 19.61
CA ALA A 139 12.08 0.68 19.85
C ALA A 139 11.02 0.54 18.75
N LEU A 140 10.56 -0.69 18.54
CA LEU A 140 9.44 -1.03 17.68
C LEU A 140 8.31 -1.66 18.51
N PRO A 141 7.03 -1.54 18.09
CA PRO A 141 5.90 -2.15 18.79
C PRO A 141 6.12 -3.65 19.00
N LYS A 142 5.77 -4.19 20.19
CA LYS A 142 6.02 -5.59 20.60
C LYS A 142 7.50 -6.05 20.54
N ALA A 143 8.48 -5.16 20.79
CA ALA A 143 9.91 -5.49 20.81
C ALA A 143 10.45 -6.08 19.48
N MET A 144 9.86 -5.66 18.37
CA MET A 144 10.19 -6.16 17.04
C MET A 144 11.55 -5.67 16.54
N GLN A 145 12.12 -6.39 15.58
CA GLN A 145 13.43 -6.04 15.00
C GLN A 145 13.35 -5.29 13.67
N PHE A 146 12.20 -5.37 12.98
CA PHE A 146 12.03 -4.83 11.63
C PHE A 146 10.59 -4.39 11.36
N VAL A 147 10.42 -3.23 10.72
CA VAL A 147 9.16 -2.77 10.12
C VAL A 147 9.43 -2.18 8.76
N GLU A 148 8.62 -2.52 7.76
CA GLU A 148 8.67 -1.90 6.43
C GLU A 148 7.40 -1.12 6.13
N LYS A 149 7.53 0.12 5.65
CA LYS A 149 6.42 1.01 5.29
C LYS A 149 6.60 1.64 3.92
#